data_AF-A0A9E5I717-F1
#
_entry.id   AF-A0A9E5I717-F1
#
_cell.length_a   1.000
_cell.length_b   1.000
_cell.length_c   1.000
_cell.angle_alpha   90.00
_cell.angle_beta   90.00
_cell.angle_gamma   90.00
#
_symmetry.space_group_name_H-M   'P 1'
#
loop_
_entity.id
_entity.type
_entity.pdbx_description
1 polymer ?
#
loop_
_entity_poly.entity_id
_entity_poly.type
_entity_poly.pdbx_seq_one_letter_code
_entity_poly.pdbx_strand_id
1 'polypeptide(L)'
;MKERAPFFYALFGGLYRTEEPVALDFGDYLSLLLMDTGHITPMERQTGWLEKNLQARSRIPWLFVSWHVACYPSARKWNAQPMSGFARENWIPLIEKSHAAGVFNHHDHDLQRVESEGKGGRRVMVFGNGAIGVEPRDAECEESRKLAKARAKENYVNVVTLTADQATVRSLGLNGKELDRTEVQASSLR
;
A
#
# COMPACT_ATOMS: atom_id res chain seq x y z
N MET A 1 -5.52 -23.80 3.38
CA MET A 1 -5.50 -22.32 3.44
C MET A 1 -6.16 -21.79 4.73
N LYS A 2 -7.47 -22.01 4.96
CA LYS A 2 -8.17 -21.53 6.18
C LYS A 2 -7.60 -22.05 7.52
N GLU A 3 -7.15 -23.29 7.55
CA GLU A 3 -6.60 -23.94 8.76
C GLU A 3 -5.30 -23.31 9.27
N ARG A 4 -4.52 -22.63 8.41
CA ARG A 4 -3.24 -22.01 8.79
C ARG A 4 -3.40 -20.62 9.41
N ALA A 5 -4.58 -20.00 9.26
CA ALA A 5 -4.87 -18.66 9.80
C ALA A 5 -6.34 -18.53 10.23
N PRO A 6 -6.81 -19.36 11.18
CA PRO A 6 -8.23 -19.49 11.49
C PRO A 6 -8.88 -18.17 11.92
N PHE A 7 -8.18 -17.32 12.69
CA PHE A 7 -8.70 -16.03 13.12
C PHE A 7 -8.87 -15.03 11.96
N PHE A 8 -7.93 -15.01 11.02
CA PHE A 8 -8.02 -14.14 9.84
C PHE A 8 -9.23 -14.50 8.99
N TYR A 9 -9.43 -15.79 8.70
CA TYR A 9 -10.56 -16.23 7.89
C TYR A 9 -11.90 -16.21 8.64
N ALA A 10 -11.91 -16.28 9.97
CA ALA A 10 -13.12 -16.06 10.74
C ALA A 10 -13.59 -14.60 10.61
N LEU A 11 -12.67 -13.64 10.64
CA LEU A 11 -12.99 -12.21 10.57
C LEU A 11 -13.21 -11.72 9.12
N PHE A 12 -12.38 -12.17 8.18
CA PHE A 12 -12.33 -11.64 6.81
C PHE A 12 -12.66 -12.67 5.72
N GLY A 13 -12.93 -13.93 6.06
CA GLY A 13 -13.08 -15.00 5.07
C GLY A 13 -14.27 -14.83 4.12
N GLY A 14 -15.24 -13.98 4.47
CA GLY A 14 -16.30 -13.57 3.54
C GLY A 14 -15.80 -12.79 2.33
N LEU A 15 -14.68 -12.07 2.49
CA LEU A 15 -13.97 -11.35 1.43
C LEU A 15 -13.02 -12.29 0.67
N TYR A 16 -12.29 -13.15 1.39
CA TYR A 16 -11.33 -14.10 0.82
C TYR A 16 -11.96 -15.49 0.58
N ARG A 17 -12.88 -15.55 -0.38
CA ARG A 17 -13.59 -16.79 -0.76
C ARG A 17 -12.71 -17.73 -1.58
N THR A 18 -11.76 -17.17 -2.32
CA THR A 18 -10.74 -17.87 -3.10
C THR A 18 -9.35 -17.48 -2.61
N GLU A 19 -8.30 -18.10 -3.16
CA GLU A 19 -6.91 -17.69 -2.95
C GLU A 19 -6.51 -16.47 -3.80
N GLU A 20 -7.43 -15.91 -4.60
CA GLU A 20 -7.13 -14.72 -5.40
C GLU A 20 -7.11 -13.45 -4.52
N PRO A 21 -6.38 -12.40 -4.96
CA PRO A 21 -6.50 -11.07 -4.36
C PRO A 21 -7.94 -10.56 -4.42
N VAL A 22 -8.26 -9.62 -3.54
CA VAL A 22 -9.61 -9.06 -3.42
C VAL A 22 -9.64 -7.66 -4.02
N ALA A 23 -10.65 -7.36 -4.83
CA ALA A 23 -10.99 -5.99 -5.20
C ALA A 23 -12.27 -5.56 -4.48
N LEU A 24 -12.26 -4.39 -3.87
CA LEU A 24 -13.43 -3.76 -3.26
C LEU A 24 -13.76 -2.49 -4.02
N ASP A 25 -14.99 -2.39 -4.53
CA ASP A 25 -15.48 -1.25 -5.28
C ASP A 25 -16.59 -0.55 -4.48
N PHE A 26 -16.45 0.76 -4.29
CA PHE A 26 -17.37 1.62 -3.57
C PHE A 26 -18.02 2.59 -4.56
N GLY A 27 -19.25 2.28 -4.94
CA GLY A 27 -19.95 3.03 -5.98
C GLY A 27 -19.14 3.09 -7.28
N ASP A 28 -19.10 4.27 -7.88
CA ASP A 28 -18.33 4.58 -9.09
C ASP A 28 -17.08 5.44 -8.79
N TYR A 29 -16.75 5.68 -7.53
CA TYR A 29 -15.74 6.67 -7.13
C TYR A 29 -14.46 6.11 -6.53
N LEU A 30 -14.51 4.94 -5.87
CA LEU A 30 -13.36 4.35 -5.17
C LEU A 30 -13.24 2.85 -5.41
N SER A 31 -12.02 2.40 -5.68
CA SER A 31 -11.64 1.00 -5.68
C SER A 31 -10.40 0.75 -4.83
N LEU A 32 -10.39 -0.38 -4.13
CA LEU A 32 -9.25 -0.90 -3.36
C LEU A 32 -8.84 -2.26 -3.91
N LEU A 33 -7.57 -2.41 -4.27
CA LEU A 33 -6.99 -3.70 -4.67
C LEU A 33 -6.15 -4.25 -3.51
N LEU A 34 -6.63 -5.31 -2.86
CA LEU A 34 -6.04 -5.92 -1.68
C LEU A 34 -5.23 -7.15 -2.11
N MET A 35 -3.91 -6.97 -2.17
CA MET A 35 -2.93 -7.96 -2.61
C MET A 35 -2.32 -8.71 -1.41
N ASP A 36 -1.79 -9.91 -1.65
CA ASP A 36 -1.09 -10.70 -0.65
C ASP A 36 0.40 -10.79 -0.96
N THR A 37 1.26 -10.37 -0.04
CA THR A 37 2.72 -10.52 -0.20
C THR A 37 3.21 -11.94 0.09
N GLY A 38 2.54 -12.96 -0.44
CA GLY A 38 2.98 -14.36 -0.38
C GLY A 38 2.65 -15.13 0.89
N HIS A 39 1.73 -14.65 1.75
CA HIS A 39 1.37 -15.39 2.98
C HIS A 39 0.35 -16.52 2.70
N ILE A 40 -0.46 -16.33 1.67
CA ILE A 40 -1.50 -17.26 1.24
C ILE A 40 -1.21 -17.70 -0.19
N THR A 41 -0.99 -16.73 -1.09
CA THR A 41 -0.89 -16.94 -2.52
C THR A 41 0.46 -16.44 -3.03
N PRO A 42 1.22 -17.24 -3.79
CA PRO A 42 2.48 -16.78 -4.39
C PRO A 42 2.31 -15.46 -5.14
N MET A 43 3.26 -14.52 -4.95
CA MET A 43 3.15 -13.16 -5.50
C MET A 43 3.13 -13.17 -7.03
N GLU A 44 3.87 -14.10 -7.65
CA GLU A 44 3.95 -14.30 -9.10
C GLU A 44 2.58 -14.60 -9.72
N ARG A 45 1.72 -15.33 -8.99
CA ARG A 45 0.37 -15.69 -9.45
C ARG A 45 -0.59 -14.49 -9.42
N GLN A 46 -0.24 -13.43 -8.70
CA GLN A 46 -1.10 -12.26 -8.52
C GLN A 46 -0.74 -11.12 -9.48
N THR A 47 0.45 -11.11 -10.08
CA THR A 47 0.90 -10.00 -10.94
C THR A 47 -0.02 -9.76 -12.13
N GLY A 48 -0.44 -10.82 -12.84
CA GLY A 48 -1.40 -10.69 -13.95
C GLY A 48 -2.80 -10.26 -13.49
N TRP A 49 -3.20 -10.66 -12.27
CA TRP A 49 -4.45 -10.19 -11.67
C TRP A 49 -4.37 -8.68 -11.38
N LEU A 50 -3.26 -8.19 -10.84
CA LEU A 50 -3.05 -6.76 -10.56
C LEU A 50 -3.15 -5.95 -11.85
N GLU A 51 -2.40 -6.33 -12.89
CA GLU A 51 -2.41 -5.62 -14.18
C GLU A 51 -3.82 -5.53 -14.76
N LYS A 52 -4.54 -6.66 -14.81
CA LYS A 52 -5.93 -6.70 -15.29
C LYS A 52 -6.86 -5.80 -14.48
N ASN A 53 -6.73 -5.80 -13.15
CA ASN A 53 -7.62 -5.03 -12.27
C ASN A 53 -7.31 -3.53 -12.27
N LEU A 54 -6.05 -3.13 -12.48
CA LEU A 54 -5.66 -1.74 -12.72
C LEU A 54 -6.28 -1.23 -14.04
N GLN A 55 -6.22 -2.03 -15.11
CA GLN A 55 -6.78 -1.66 -16.42
C GLN A 55 -8.32 -1.57 -16.39
N ALA A 56 -8.98 -2.56 -15.80
CA ALA A 56 -10.44 -2.62 -15.70
C ALA A 56 -11.04 -1.43 -14.94
N ARG A 57 -10.25 -0.80 -14.07
CA ARG A 57 -10.66 0.35 -13.24
C ARG A 57 -10.13 1.68 -13.76
N SER A 58 -9.62 1.74 -14.98
CA SER A 58 -9.05 2.97 -15.60
C SER A 58 -9.96 4.21 -15.57
N ARG A 59 -11.26 4.04 -15.33
CA ARG A 59 -12.25 5.13 -15.24
C ARG A 59 -12.72 5.44 -13.82
N ILE A 60 -12.28 4.68 -12.82
CA ILE A 60 -12.62 4.94 -11.41
C ILE A 60 -11.78 6.12 -10.92
N PRO A 61 -12.36 7.19 -10.36
CA PRO A 61 -11.62 8.37 -9.90
C PRO A 61 -10.49 8.05 -8.93
N TRP A 62 -10.75 7.21 -7.92
CA TRP A 62 -9.78 6.87 -6.89
C TRP A 62 -9.51 5.37 -6.84
N LEU A 63 -8.26 5.00 -7.11
CA LEU A 63 -7.81 3.63 -7.03
C LEU A 63 -6.61 3.55 -6.09
N PHE A 64 -6.70 2.74 -5.05
CA PHE A 64 -5.59 2.44 -4.16
C PHE A 64 -5.28 0.94 -4.17
N VAL A 65 -4.02 0.60 -3.99
CA VAL A 65 -3.56 -0.78 -3.83
C VAL A 65 -3.05 -0.96 -2.40
N SER A 66 -3.27 -2.12 -1.79
CA SER A 66 -2.78 -2.39 -0.43
C SER A 66 -2.27 -3.81 -0.27
N TRP A 67 -1.25 -3.98 0.58
CA TRP A 67 -0.69 -5.28 0.94
C TRP A 67 0.11 -5.21 2.26
N HIS A 68 0.59 -6.35 2.77
CA HIS A 68 1.27 -6.38 4.06
C HIS A 68 2.76 -5.98 4.02
N VAL A 69 3.64 -6.76 3.38
CA VAL A 69 5.10 -6.52 3.47
C VAL A 69 5.53 -5.28 2.68
N ALA A 70 6.24 -4.36 3.33
CA ALA A 70 6.71 -3.13 2.69
C ALA A 70 7.64 -3.38 1.50
N CYS A 71 7.38 -2.72 0.36
CA CYS A 71 8.28 -2.72 -0.80
C CYS A 71 9.46 -1.75 -0.65
N TYR A 72 9.33 -0.79 0.27
CA TYR A 72 10.36 0.14 0.72
C TYR A 72 10.48 0.00 2.25
N PRO A 73 11.23 -0.99 2.76
CA PRO A 73 11.33 -1.22 4.20
C PRO A 73 12.02 -0.05 4.90
N SER A 74 11.64 0.28 6.13
CA SER A 74 12.36 1.24 6.98
C SER A 74 13.18 0.54 8.05
N ALA A 75 12.60 -0.40 8.80
CA ALA A 75 13.20 -1.05 9.96
C ALA A 75 14.03 -2.28 9.57
N ARG A 76 14.08 -2.60 8.27
CA ARG A 76 14.81 -3.73 7.70
C ARG A 76 15.69 -3.25 6.56
N LYS A 77 16.78 -3.97 6.28
CA LYS A 77 17.62 -3.69 5.10
C LYS A 77 16.81 -3.80 3.80
N TRP A 78 17.19 -3.06 2.78
CA TRP A 78 16.49 -2.90 1.50
C TRP A 78 15.95 -4.19 0.85
N ASN A 79 16.73 -5.27 0.93
CA ASN A 79 16.40 -6.58 0.38
C ASN A 79 16.41 -7.69 1.44
N ALA A 80 16.13 -7.33 2.70
CA ALA A 80 16.06 -8.31 3.79
C ALA A 80 14.96 -9.37 3.57
N GLN A 81 13.93 -9.04 2.79
CA GLN A 81 12.86 -9.95 2.43
C GLN A 81 12.64 -9.96 0.92
N PRO A 82 12.51 -11.16 0.29
CA PRO A 82 12.31 -11.26 -1.15
C PRO A 82 11.02 -10.59 -1.61
N MET A 83 9.97 -10.59 -0.77
CA MET A 83 8.69 -9.94 -1.05
C MET A 83 8.84 -8.43 -1.31
N SER A 84 9.72 -7.76 -0.56
CA SER A 84 9.97 -6.32 -0.72
C SER A 84 10.54 -6.02 -2.10
N GLY A 85 11.56 -6.79 -2.51
CA GLY A 85 12.16 -6.68 -3.84
C GLY A 85 11.17 -7.03 -4.95
N PHE A 86 10.44 -8.13 -4.79
CA PHE A 86 9.46 -8.58 -5.77
C PHE A 86 8.38 -7.52 -6.04
N ALA A 87 7.75 -6.98 -4.99
CA ALA A 87 6.71 -5.97 -5.14
C ALA A 87 7.27 -4.69 -5.78
N ARG A 88 8.47 -4.27 -5.39
CA ARG A 88 9.13 -3.09 -5.97
C ARG A 88 9.53 -3.27 -7.44
N GLU A 89 9.89 -4.48 -7.85
CA GLU A 89 10.31 -4.78 -9.22
C GLU A 89 9.15 -5.12 -10.16
N ASN A 90 8.08 -5.74 -9.64
CA ASN A 90 7.01 -6.30 -10.47
C ASN A 90 5.66 -5.63 -10.28
N TRP A 91 5.34 -5.08 -9.10
CA TRP A 91 4.03 -4.47 -8.83
C TRP A 91 4.07 -2.95 -8.92
N ILE A 92 5.08 -2.31 -8.32
CA ILE A 92 5.23 -0.86 -8.37
C ILE A 92 5.24 -0.34 -9.82
N PRO A 93 6.01 -0.91 -10.77
CA PRO A 93 5.98 -0.42 -12.16
C PRO A 93 4.63 -0.56 -12.85
N LEU A 94 3.81 -1.56 -12.51
CA LEU A 94 2.44 -1.68 -13.02
C LEU A 94 1.54 -0.57 -12.47
N ILE A 95 1.68 -0.29 -11.18
CA ILE A 95 0.93 0.76 -10.49
C ILE A 95 1.32 2.14 -11.02
N GLU A 96 2.61 2.39 -11.23
CA GLU A 96 3.14 3.61 -11.86
C GLU A 96 2.55 3.83 -13.26
N LYS A 97 2.36 2.78 -14.07
CA LYS A 97 1.70 2.88 -15.39
C LYS A 97 0.19 3.11 -15.34
N SER A 98 -0.43 2.96 -14.17
CA SER A 98 -1.87 3.14 -13.96
C SER A 98 -2.20 4.53 -13.40
N HIS A 99 -3.48 4.82 -13.22
CA HIS A 99 -3.97 6.03 -12.53
C HIS A 99 -4.11 5.85 -11.00
N ALA A 100 -3.59 4.76 -10.41
CA ALA A 100 -3.72 4.53 -8.97
C ALA A 100 -3.10 5.68 -8.14
N ALA A 101 -3.87 6.21 -7.20
CA ALA A 101 -3.48 7.37 -6.39
C ALA A 101 -2.34 7.05 -5.40
N GLY A 102 -2.26 5.80 -4.94
CA GLY A 102 -1.22 5.38 -4.01
C GLY A 102 -1.30 3.92 -3.61
N VAL A 103 -0.33 3.53 -2.79
CA VAL A 103 -0.19 2.19 -2.23
C VAL A 103 -0.16 2.27 -0.71
N PHE A 104 -0.88 1.40 -0.02
CA PHE A 104 -0.76 1.19 1.43
C PHE A 104 -0.02 -0.11 1.74
N ASN A 105 1.11 -0.04 2.44
CA ASN A 105 1.85 -1.21 2.92
C ASN A 105 2.18 -1.11 4.43
N HIS A 106 2.68 -2.21 5.02
CA HIS A 106 2.78 -2.38 6.47
C HIS A 106 4.10 -3.08 6.88
N HIS A 107 4.09 -3.85 7.97
CA HIS A 107 5.13 -4.79 8.44
C HIS A 107 6.32 -4.21 9.24
N ASP A 108 6.74 -2.99 8.97
CA ASP A 108 7.97 -2.42 9.57
C ASP A 108 7.74 -1.67 10.89
N HIS A 109 6.48 -1.41 11.28
CA HIS A 109 6.10 -0.83 12.57
C HIS A 109 6.63 0.60 12.78
N ASP A 110 6.59 1.43 11.77
CA ASP A 110 6.76 2.87 11.89
C ASP A 110 5.85 3.56 10.86
N LEU A 111 5.84 4.88 10.87
CA LEU A 111 5.29 5.66 9.77
C LEU A 111 6.40 5.89 8.77
N GLN A 112 6.14 5.54 7.52
CA GLN A 112 6.95 5.98 6.39
C GLN A 112 6.06 6.27 5.18
N ARG A 113 6.24 7.45 4.56
CA ARG A 113 5.75 7.71 3.22
C ARG A 113 6.91 7.87 2.26
N VAL A 114 6.89 7.12 1.16
CA VAL A 114 7.91 7.13 0.10
C VAL A 114 7.28 7.54 -1.22
N GLU A 115 8.04 8.22 -2.08
CA GLU A 115 7.75 8.24 -3.53
C GLU A 115 8.59 7.17 -4.22
N SER A 116 7.96 6.35 -5.05
CA SER A 116 8.66 5.33 -5.83
C SER A 116 9.68 5.94 -6.80
N GLU A 117 10.55 5.08 -7.36
CA GLU A 117 11.58 5.54 -8.30
C GLU A 117 11.01 6.07 -9.63
N GLY A 118 9.79 5.70 -10.01
CA GLY A 118 9.13 6.16 -11.23
C GLY A 118 9.45 5.36 -12.48
N LYS A 119 9.82 4.07 -12.33
CA LYS A 119 10.28 3.21 -13.44
C LYS A 119 9.19 2.95 -14.50
N GLY A 120 7.93 3.03 -14.10
CA GLY A 120 6.74 2.91 -14.95
C GLY A 120 6.24 4.24 -15.53
N GLY A 121 6.99 5.34 -15.40
CA GLY A 121 6.71 6.63 -16.07
C GLY A 121 6.20 7.74 -15.14
N ARG A 122 5.67 7.41 -13.95
CA ARG A 122 5.37 8.38 -12.89
C ARG A 122 5.78 7.82 -11.54
N ARG A 123 5.99 8.68 -10.56
CA ARG A 123 6.17 8.26 -9.16
C ARG A 123 4.81 8.03 -8.51
N VAL A 124 4.68 6.95 -7.75
CA VAL A 124 3.52 6.67 -6.91
C VAL A 124 3.91 6.83 -5.44
N MET A 125 2.98 7.35 -4.65
CA MET A 125 3.16 7.40 -3.20
C MET A 125 2.89 6.05 -2.57
N VAL A 126 3.80 5.64 -1.71
CA VAL A 126 3.68 4.43 -0.89
C VAL A 126 3.61 4.85 0.58
N PHE A 127 2.44 4.64 1.16
CA PHE A 127 2.07 4.95 2.54
C PHE A 127 2.24 3.71 3.38
N GLY A 128 3.07 3.80 4.43
CA GLY A 128 3.79 2.61 4.80
C GLY A 128 4.10 2.38 6.26
N ASN A 129 4.37 1.09 6.43
CA ASN A 129 4.98 0.33 7.50
C ASN A 129 4.09 -0.09 8.66
N GLY A 130 2.96 0.57 8.90
CA GLY A 130 1.88 0.11 9.77
C GLY A 130 2.31 -0.15 11.23
N ALA A 131 1.96 0.76 12.13
CA ALA A 131 2.44 0.71 13.52
C ALA A 131 1.31 0.64 14.56
N ILE A 132 0.05 0.46 14.16
CA ILE A 132 -1.08 0.46 15.11
C ILE A 132 -1.05 -0.75 16.04
N GLY A 133 -1.07 -0.50 17.35
CA GLY A 133 -1.17 -1.55 18.38
C GLY A 133 0.10 -2.38 18.56
N VAL A 134 1.24 -1.92 18.03
CA VAL A 134 2.53 -2.61 18.12
C VAL A 134 3.63 -1.63 18.52
N GLU A 135 4.72 -2.15 19.10
CA GLU A 135 5.88 -1.34 19.49
C GLU A 135 6.56 -0.77 18.22
N PRO A 136 6.71 0.57 18.10
CA PRO A 136 7.34 1.16 16.94
C PRO A 136 8.83 0.86 16.82
N ARG A 137 9.33 0.62 15.61
CA ARG A 137 10.74 0.32 15.33
C ARG A 137 11.52 1.54 14.86
N ASP A 138 12.85 1.47 15.01
CA ASP A 138 13.76 2.45 14.42
C ASP A 138 13.91 2.22 12.91
N ALA A 139 13.99 3.31 12.14
CA ALA A 139 14.23 3.25 10.70
C ALA A 139 15.73 3.14 10.42
N GLU A 140 16.16 2.00 9.87
CA GLU A 140 17.55 1.63 9.60
C GLU A 140 17.90 1.58 8.09
N CYS A 141 16.90 1.52 7.19
CA CYS A 141 17.13 1.39 5.75
C CYS A 141 17.54 2.72 5.11
N GLU A 142 18.81 2.81 4.70
CA GLU A 142 19.34 4.01 4.06
C GLU A 142 18.75 4.27 2.68
N GLU A 143 18.45 3.22 1.92
CA GLU A 143 17.89 3.32 0.58
C GLU A 143 16.47 3.88 0.61
N SER A 144 15.59 3.32 1.45
CA SER A 144 14.25 3.86 1.66
C SER A 144 14.28 5.27 2.23
N ARG A 145 15.24 5.57 3.13
CA ARG A 145 15.43 6.92 3.67
C ARG A 145 15.66 7.97 2.57
N LYS A 146 16.35 7.62 1.47
CA LYS A 146 16.59 8.54 0.34
C LYS A 146 15.31 8.85 -0.45
N LEU A 147 14.33 7.95 -0.41
CA LEU A 147 13.05 8.09 -1.11
C LEU A 147 11.93 8.63 -0.20
N ALA A 148 12.15 8.62 1.11
CA ALA A 148 11.15 9.00 2.11
C ALA A 148 10.81 10.49 2.05
N LYS A 149 9.51 10.78 2.14
CA LYS A 149 8.92 12.12 2.24
C LYS A 149 8.45 12.45 3.65
N ALA A 150 8.07 11.44 4.42
CA ALA A 150 7.69 11.57 5.81
C ALA A 150 8.05 10.31 6.58
N ARG A 151 8.43 10.46 7.86
CA ARG A 151 8.75 9.36 8.76
C ARG A 151 8.43 9.73 10.21
N ALA A 152 7.97 8.75 10.99
CA ALA A 152 7.84 8.89 12.44
C ALA A 152 7.88 7.51 13.11
N LYS A 153 8.55 7.42 14.27
CA LYS A 153 8.51 6.26 15.15
C LYS A 153 7.36 6.42 16.14
N GLU A 154 6.13 6.20 15.67
CA GLU A 154 4.92 6.37 16.48
C GLU A 154 3.82 5.42 15.99
N ASN A 155 2.93 5.02 16.90
CA ASN A 155 1.66 4.39 16.53
C ASN A 155 0.82 5.42 15.75
N TYR A 156 0.22 5.04 14.63
CA TYR A 156 -0.55 5.96 13.79
C TYR A 156 -1.61 5.25 12.96
N VAL A 157 -2.51 6.05 12.39
CA VAL A 157 -3.48 5.64 11.36
C VAL A 157 -3.40 6.56 10.15
N ASN A 158 -3.68 6.02 8.96
CA ASN A 158 -3.91 6.83 7.75
C ASN A 158 -5.41 7.16 7.66
N VAL A 159 -5.74 8.44 7.52
CA VAL A 159 -7.09 8.93 7.24
C VAL A 159 -7.10 9.48 5.82
N VAL A 160 -7.95 8.92 4.96
CA VAL A 160 -8.08 9.32 3.57
C VAL A 160 -9.42 10.02 3.37
N THR A 161 -9.37 11.27 2.92
CA THR A 161 -10.56 12.04 2.53
C THR A 161 -10.56 12.20 1.02
N LEU A 162 -11.67 11.86 0.37
CA LEU A 162 -11.82 11.91 -1.08
C LEU A 162 -12.88 12.94 -1.49
N THR A 163 -12.55 13.78 -2.45
CA THR A 163 -13.49 14.63 -3.20
C THR A 163 -13.50 14.20 -4.67
N ALA A 164 -14.20 14.93 -5.54
CA ALA A 164 -14.19 14.65 -6.97
C ALA A 164 -12.82 14.93 -7.63
N ASP A 165 -12.04 15.83 -7.05
CA ASP A 165 -10.83 16.40 -7.64
C ASP A 165 -9.57 16.20 -6.77
N GLN A 166 -9.72 15.82 -5.50
CA GLN A 166 -8.62 15.67 -4.56
C GLN A 166 -8.77 14.46 -3.62
N ALA A 167 -7.65 13.79 -3.34
CA ALA A 167 -7.52 12.88 -2.23
C ALA A 167 -6.52 13.45 -1.23
N THR A 168 -6.95 13.67 0.02
CA THR A 168 -6.07 14.05 1.12
C THR A 168 -5.76 12.81 1.96
N VAL A 169 -4.48 12.48 2.13
CA VAL A 169 -4.03 11.43 3.05
C VAL A 169 -3.33 12.09 4.23
N ARG A 170 -3.88 11.89 5.43
CA ARG A 170 -3.32 12.39 6.69
C ARG A 170 -2.89 11.20 7.53
N SER A 171 -1.67 11.22 8.04
CA SER A 171 -1.21 10.25 9.03
C SER A 171 -1.38 10.85 10.42
N LEU A 172 -2.25 10.26 11.24
CA LEU A 172 -2.55 10.73 12.59
C LEU A 172 -1.90 9.80 13.62
N GLY A 173 -1.01 10.37 14.42
CA GLY A 173 -0.42 9.74 15.60
C GLY A 173 -1.35 9.77 16.81
N LEU A 174 -0.76 9.57 17.99
CA LEU A 174 -1.51 9.57 19.24
C LEU A 174 -2.16 10.92 19.51
N ASN A 175 -3.34 10.90 20.14
CA ASN A 175 -4.14 12.09 20.45
C ASN A 175 -4.47 12.98 19.24
N GLY A 176 -4.49 12.41 18.03
CA GLY A 176 -4.83 13.12 16.80
C GLY A 176 -3.72 14.03 16.26
N LYS A 177 -2.48 13.89 16.76
CA LYS A 177 -1.31 14.62 16.24
C LYS A 177 -1.10 14.28 14.78
N GLU A 178 -1.09 15.28 13.91
CA GLU A 178 -0.76 15.07 12.49
C GLU A 178 0.75 14.87 12.33
N LEU A 179 1.14 13.69 11.84
CA LEU A 179 2.54 13.31 11.61
C LEU A 179 2.96 13.54 10.15
N ASP A 180 1.99 13.48 9.24
CA ASP A 180 2.20 13.69 7.81
C ASP A 180 0.87 14.07 7.13
N ARG A 181 0.97 14.82 6.04
CA ARG A 181 -0.14 15.16 5.16
C ARG A 181 0.33 15.23 3.71
N THR A 182 -0.47 14.68 2.82
CA THR A 182 -0.28 14.84 1.38
C THR A 182 -1.61 14.90 0.64
N GLU A 183 -1.59 15.53 -0.52
CA GLU A 183 -2.76 15.76 -1.36
C GLU A 183 -2.43 15.30 -2.78
N VAL A 184 -3.36 14.54 -3.37
CA VAL A 184 -3.29 14.08 -4.76
C VAL A 184 -4.40 14.74 -5.52
N GLN A 185 -4.06 15.43 -6.61
CA GLN A 185 -5.07 15.97 -7.52
C GLN A 185 -5.47 14.88 -8.52
N ALA A 186 -6.76 14.71 -8.78
CA ALA A 186 -7.24 13.74 -9.77
C ALA A 186 -6.68 14.03 -11.17
N SER A 187 -6.38 15.29 -11.48
CA SER A 187 -5.74 15.72 -12.72
C SER A 187 -4.29 15.23 -12.87
N SER A 188 -3.58 14.92 -11.78
CA SER A 188 -2.20 14.40 -11.85
C SER A 188 -2.13 12.89 -12.07
N LEU A 189 -3.28 12.20 -12.10
CA LEU A 189 -3.39 10.75 -12.29
C LEU A 189 -3.82 10.35 -13.71
N ARG A 190 -4.12 11.35 -14.57
CA ARG A 190 -4.62 11.16 -15.94
C ARG A 190 -3.53 11.37 -16.98
#